data_AF-A0A7C1A6J4-F1
#
_entry.id   AF-A0A7C1A6J4-F1
#
_cell.length_a   1.000
_cell.length_b   1.000
_cell.length_c   1.000
_cell.angle_alpha   90.00
_cell.angle_beta   90.00
_cell.angle_gamma   90.00
#
_symmetry.space_group_name_H-M   'P 1'
#
loop_
_entity.id
_entity.type
_entity.pdbx_description
1 polymer ?
#
loop_
_entity_poly.entity_id
_entity_poly.type
_entity_poly.pdbx_seq_one_letter_code
_entity_poly.pdbx_strand_id
1 'polypeptide(L)'
;MPYAYTGNILYLDLSSKKFWIENPDENFYRTYWGGRALALYYMLREMKAHTDPLSPDNLLIFAPGILTGTPAPAMPRYTVCAKSPLTGAEGEAEAGGWWGPELKKAGFDALIIKGASSTPVYLWIKDGKVEIKDATHLWEKDTGETQRIIRGELADDKIRIAQIGPAGENQVRFANIVNELKHFNGRNGLGAVMGSKKLKAIAVRGTKPIELYNKERMNQITKEISQRIMDNPLSRDLRSLGTPATVRPFYEAGCLPSYNWTTGYFKEGENLTAETYNKTILKEIKGCYACPIRCKRVVEVNEPDLKVDPTYGGPEYETIASLGSICGISDLKYIAKANELCNRYTMDTISTGMVIAFAMQCYEERILTKEDTDGLELTFGNKEALLVLIDKIARREGLGDLLAEGSYLASRKIGNGSEKFIHQVKRQEIPMHDPRLKTGVGLQYAL
;
A
#
# COMPACT_ATOMS: atom_id res chain seq x y z
N MET A 1 -28.30 11.33 14.95
CA MET A 1 -27.08 10.71 14.40
C MET A 1 -26.67 11.54 13.19
N PRO A 2 -25.41 12.00 13.11
CA PRO A 2 -24.97 12.85 12.01
C PRO A 2 -25.07 12.12 10.66
N TYR A 3 -25.40 12.85 9.60
CA TYR A 3 -25.50 12.30 8.24
C TYR A 3 -24.13 11.88 7.70
N ALA A 4 -24.14 11.03 6.68
CA ALA A 4 -22.98 10.35 6.09
C ALA A 4 -22.28 9.32 7.00
N TYR A 5 -22.70 9.18 8.25
CA TYR A 5 -22.27 8.12 9.15
C TYR A 5 -23.25 6.95 9.14
N THR A 6 -22.73 5.78 9.50
CA THR A 6 -23.53 4.58 9.74
C THR A 6 -23.87 4.45 11.23
N GLY A 7 -23.09 5.09 12.10
CA GLY A 7 -23.25 5.04 13.55
C GLY A 7 -22.66 3.80 14.20
N ASN A 8 -21.99 2.94 13.43
CA ASN A 8 -21.54 1.64 13.90
C ASN A 8 -20.03 1.52 13.77
N ILE A 9 -19.38 1.19 14.88
CA ILE A 9 -17.97 0.82 14.95
C ILE A 9 -17.90 -0.68 15.26
N LEU A 10 -17.42 -1.47 14.31
CA LEU A 10 -17.30 -2.92 14.46
C LEU A 10 -16.01 -3.25 15.20
N TYR A 11 -16.14 -3.94 16.33
CA TYR A 11 -15.00 -4.54 17.01
C TYR A 11 -14.92 -6.02 16.69
N LEU A 12 -13.69 -6.50 16.53
CA LEU A 12 -13.38 -7.91 16.34
C LEU A 12 -12.21 -8.30 17.23
N ASP A 13 -12.44 -9.28 18.10
CA ASP A 13 -11.39 -9.96 18.86
C ASP A 13 -11.15 -11.34 18.24
N LEU A 14 -10.03 -11.48 17.54
CA LEU A 14 -9.67 -12.71 16.83
C LEU A 14 -9.28 -13.86 17.77
N SER A 15 -8.82 -13.55 18.98
CA SER A 15 -8.44 -14.56 19.97
C SER A 15 -9.68 -15.27 20.52
N SER A 16 -10.72 -14.50 20.85
CA SER A 16 -11.98 -15.03 21.35
C SER A 16 -13.02 -15.34 20.26
N LYS A 17 -12.74 -14.93 19.00
CA LYS A 17 -13.66 -15.01 17.85
C LYS A 17 -14.99 -14.28 18.10
N LYS A 18 -14.96 -13.21 18.88
CA LYS A 18 -16.15 -12.40 19.21
C LYS A 18 -16.11 -11.07 18.47
N PHE A 19 -17.29 -10.57 18.13
CA PHE A 19 -17.47 -9.23 17.60
C PHE A 19 -18.63 -8.54 18.32
N TRP A 20 -18.58 -7.21 18.37
CA TRP A 20 -19.66 -6.37 18.87
C TRP A 20 -19.65 -5.03 18.14
N ILE A 21 -20.73 -4.28 18.28
CA ILE A 21 -20.86 -2.96 17.67
C ILE A 21 -20.88 -1.93 18.79
N GLU A 22 -19.98 -0.95 18.72
CA GLU A 22 -20.06 0.28 19.51
C GLU A 22 -20.86 1.31 18.70
N ASN A 23 -21.75 2.04 19.39
CA ASN A 23 -22.54 3.12 18.81
C ASN A 23 -22.20 4.44 19.51
N PRO A 24 -21.13 5.14 19.07
CA PRO A 24 -20.78 6.43 19.64
C PRO A 24 -21.85 7.48 19.42
N ASP A 25 -21.89 8.48 20.30
CA ASP A 25 -22.83 9.59 20.21
C ASP A 25 -22.44 10.60 19.11
N GLU A 26 -23.28 11.61 18.92
CA GLU A 26 -23.02 12.65 17.92
C GLU A 26 -21.78 13.50 18.24
N ASN A 27 -21.48 13.73 19.53
CA ASN A 27 -20.32 14.51 19.95
C ASN A 27 -19.03 13.83 19.50
N PHE A 28 -18.93 12.52 19.69
CA PHE A 28 -17.82 11.71 19.21
C PHE A 28 -17.55 11.95 17.72
N TYR A 29 -18.57 11.80 16.87
CA TYR A 29 -18.43 11.98 15.43
C TYR A 29 -18.12 13.44 15.03
N ARG A 30 -18.61 14.43 15.79
CA ARG A 30 -18.26 15.84 15.58
C ARG A 30 -16.82 16.16 15.97
N THR A 31 -16.26 15.43 16.95
CA THR A 31 -14.87 15.59 17.39
C THR A 31 -13.88 14.86 16.48
N TYR A 32 -14.11 13.58 16.19
CA TYR A 32 -13.11 12.73 15.51
C TYR A 32 -13.41 12.45 14.05
N TRP A 33 -14.60 12.80 13.57
CA TRP A 33 -14.97 12.72 12.17
C TRP A 33 -14.90 11.28 11.67
N GLY A 34 -13.88 10.93 10.90
CA GLY A 34 -13.59 9.58 10.43
C GLY A 34 -12.11 9.48 10.06
N GLY A 35 -11.73 8.42 9.36
CA GLY A 35 -10.34 8.24 8.94
C GLY A 35 -9.37 8.21 10.12
N ARG A 36 -8.22 8.90 9.96
CA ARG A 36 -7.11 8.87 10.92
C ARG A 36 -7.51 9.34 12.32
N ALA A 37 -8.26 10.43 12.43
CA ALA A 37 -8.62 10.99 13.72
C ALA A 37 -9.45 10.01 14.57
N LEU A 38 -10.39 9.30 13.93
CA LEU A 38 -11.15 8.22 14.56
C LEU A 38 -10.25 7.04 14.93
N ALA A 39 -9.37 6.60 14.03
CA ALA A 39 -8.46 5.48 14.31
C ALA A 39 -7.50 5.79 15.48
N LEU A 40 -6.91 6.98 15.49
CA LEU A 40 -6.01 7.45 16.54
C LEU A 40 -6.69 7.55 17.90
N TYR A 41 -7.96 7.95 17.96
CA TYR A 41 -8.72 7.96 19.21
C TYR A 41 -8.71 6.57 19.87
N TYR A 42 -9.05 5.53 19.12
CA TYR A 42 -9.09 4.17 19.64
C TYR A 42 -7.69 3.64 19.97
N MET A 43 -6.69 3.94 19.13
CA MET A 43 -5.30 3.58 19.45
C MET A 43 -4.83 4.21 20.77
N LEU A 44 -5.05 5.51 20.97
CA LEU A 44 -4.63 6.20 22.19
C LEU A 44 -5.43 5.76 23.43
N ARG A 45 -6.72 5.42 23.26
CA ARG A 45 -7.60 4.99 24.33
C ARG A 45 -7.28 3.56 24.81
N GLU A 46 -6.94 2.66 23.89
CA GLU A 46 -6.96 1.22 24.17
C GLU A 46 -5.60 0.52 24.04
N MET A 47 -4.65 1.11 23.31
CA MET A 47 -3.34 0.51 23.12
C MET A 47 -2.32 1.07 24.12
N LYS A 48 -1.58 0.18 24.79
CA LYS A 48 -0.49 0.58 25.69
C LYS A 48 0.67 1.17 24.88
N ALA A 49 1.33 2.21 25.40
CA ALA A 49 2.42 2.92 24.69
C ALA A 49 3.53 1.99 24.13
N HIS A 50 3.93 0.98 24.91
CA HIS A 50 5.02 0.07 24.55
C HIS A 50 4.54 -1.29 24.00
N THR A 51 3.31 -1.36 23.49
CA THR A 51 2.79 -2.56 22.82
C THR A 51 3.78 -3.01 21.73
N ASP A 52 4.06 -4.31 21.67
CA ASP A 52 4.86 -4.89 20.58
C ASP A 52 4.03 -4.84 19.28
N PRO A 53 4.53 -4.22 18.19
CA PRO A 53 3.80 -4.08 16.93
C PRO A 53 3.26 -5.38 16.32
N LEU A 54 3.89 -6.53 16.58
CA LEU A 54 3.43 -7.81 16.00
C LEU A 54 2.63 -8.65 16.99
N SER A 55 2.41 -8.16 18.22
CA SER A 55 1.66 -8.86 19.24
C SER A 55 0.13 -8.81 19.02
N PRO A 56 -0.62 -9.74 19.62
CA PRO A 56 -2.09 -9.70 19.64
C PRO A 56 -2.68 -8.40 20.22
N ASP A 57 -1.94 -7.71 21.08
CA ASP A 57 -2.37 -6.47 21.74
C ASP A 57 -2.32 -5.24 20.83
N ASN A 58 -1.56 -5.28 19.73
CA ASN A 58 -1.57 -4.19 18.74
C ASN A 58 -2.96 -4.12 18.08
N LEU A 59 -3.49 -2.92 17.89
CA LEU A 59 -4.73 -2.73 17.15
C LEU A 59 -4.45 -2.62 15.66
N LEU A 60 -5.33 -3.20 14.84
CA LEU A 60 -5.38 -2.95 13.40
C LEU A 60 -6.74 -2.34 13.08
N ILE A 61 -6.76 -1.07 12.70
CA ILE A 61 -7.99 -0.29 12.54
C ILE A 61 -8.17 0.13 11.09
N PHE A 62 -9.30 -0.20 10.50
CA PHE A 62 -9.72 0.28 9.18
C PHE A 62 -10.78 1.34 9.38
N ALA A 63 -10.52 2.57 8.94
CA ALA A 63 -11.42 3.71 9.13
C ALA A 63 -11.61 4.49 7.81
N PRO A 64 -12.76 4.31 7.14
CA PRO A 64 -13.19 5.20 6.07
C PRO A 64 -13.33 6.66 6.52
N GLY A 65 -13.13 7.58 5.58
CA GLY A 65 -13.48 8.99 5.77
C GLY A 65 -15.00 9.20 5.80
N ILE A 66 -15.42 10.39 6.25
CA ILE A 66 -16.85 10.74 6.36
C ILE A 66 -17.57 10.63 5.00
N LEU A 67 -16.95 11.18 3.96
CA LEU A 67 -17.54 11.25 2.62
C LEU A 67 -17.34 9.96 1.81
N THR A 68 -16.69 8.95 2.38
CA THR A 68 -16.37 7.71 1.67
C THR A 68 -17.64 6.94 1.32
N GLY A 69 -17.77 6.59 0.04
CA GLY A 69 -18.94 5.90 -0.52
C GLY A 69 -20.07 6.83 -0.99
N THR A 70 -19.98 8.14 -0.69
CA THR A 70 -20.90 9.15 -1.24
C THR A 70 -20.53 9.49 -2.70
N PRO A 71 -21.37 10.24 -3.44
CA PRO A 71 -21.03 10.71 -4.78
C PRO A 71 -19.87 11.72 -4.85
N ALA A 72 -19.29 12.14 -3.71
CA ALA A 72 -18.23 13.14 -3.66
C ALA A 72 -17.04 12.72 -4.55
N PRO A 73 -16.58 13.60 -5.46
CA PRO A 73 -15.60 13.24 -6.46
C PRO A 73 -14.22 13.05 -5.83
N ALA A 74 -13.55 11.96 -6.21
CA ALA A 74 -12.17 11.65 -5.78
C ALA A 74 -11.97 11.44 -4.26
N MET A 75 -13.04 11.22 -3.48
CA MET A 75 -12.97 10.99 -2.02
C MET A 75 -13.37 9.57 -1.56
N PRO A 76 -12.92 8.46 -2.19
CA PRO A 76 -13.27 7.10 -1.75
C PRO A 76 -12.31 6.55 -0.68
N ARG A 77 -11.61 7.41 0.06
CA ARG A 77 -10.44 7.04 0.86
C ARG A 77 -10.81 6.36 2.17
N TYR A 78 -9.95 5.45 2.60
CA TYR A 78 -9.96 4.92 3.95
C TYR A 78 -8.52 4.76 4.43
N THR A 79 -8.33 4.93 5.73
CA THR A 79 -7.03 4.73 6.37
C THR A 79 -6.99 3.38 7.06
N VAL A 80 -5.79 2.84 7.19
CA VAL A 80 -5.49 1.75 8.10
C VAL A 80 -4.45 2.25 9.08
N CYS A 81 -4.67 2.04 10.37
CA CYS A 81 -3.76 2.43 11.42
C CYS A 81 -3.42 1.24 12.34
N ALA A 82 -2.16 1.18 12.76
CA ALA A 82 -1.65 0.28 13.80
C ALA A 82 -0.34 0.84 14.36
N LYS A 83 0.21 0.24 15.40
CA LYS A 83 1.65 0.45 15.68
C LYS A 83 2.47 -0.24 14.59
N SER A 84 3.35 0.51 13.93
CA SER A 84 4.14 0.01 12.80
C SER A 84 5.27 -0.92 13.28
N PRO A 85 5.42 -2.12 12.69
CA PRO A 85 6.57 -2.98 12.98
C PRO A 85 7.87 -2.41 12.40
N LEU A 86 7.82 -1.58 11.35
CA LEU A 86 9.00 -0.99 10.75
C LEU A 86 9.58 0.14 11.61
N THR A 87 8.72 1.08 12.00
CA THR A 87 9.15 2.31 12.69
C THR A 87 9.10 2.19 14.21
N GLY A 88 8.23 1.32 14.73
CA GLY A 88 7.91 1.23 16.16
C GLY A 88 7.02 2.36 16.66
N ALA A 89 6.58 3.27 15.79
CA ALA A 89 5.70 4.39 16.09
C ALA A 89 4.27 4.12 15.58
N GLU A 90 3.39 5.13 15.63
CA GLU A 90 2.11 5.07 14.92
C GLU A 90 2.37 4.92 13.41
N GLY A 91 1.70 3.93 12.81
CA GLY A 91 1.73 3.66 11.39
C GLY A 91 0.36 3.94 10.80
N GLU A 92 0.33 4.78 9.77
CA GLU A 92 -0.86 5.10 8.99
C GLU A 92 -0.59 4.79 7.52
N ALA A 93 -1.56 4.19 6.83
CA ALA A 93 -1.55 4.20 5.37
C ALA A 93 -2.94 4.35 4.80
N GLU A 94 -3.07 5.13 3.73
CA GLU A 94 -4.35 5.40 3.07
C GLU A 94 -4.46 4.71 1.71
N ALA A 95 -5.64 4.16 1.44
CA ALA A 95 -5.98 3.60 0.15
C ALA A 95 -7.25 4.24 -0.42
N GLY A 96 -7.31 4.31 -1.75
CA GLY A 96 -8.55 4.51 -2.47
C GLY A 96 -9.17 3.18 -2.87
N GLY A 97 -9.75 3.15 -4.07
CA GLY A 97 -10.37 1.96 -4.63
C GLY A 97 -11.84 1.88 -4.29
N TRP A 98 -12.27 0.68 -3.89
CA TRP A 98 -13.68 0.33 -3.76
C TRP A 98 -14.03 -0.26 -2.39
N TRP A 99 -13.03 -0.71 -1.62
CA TRP A 99 -13.25 -1.39 -0.34
C TRP A 99 -13.82 -0.46 0.75
N GLY A 100 -13.24 0.72 0.95
CA GLY A 100 -13.74 1.70 1.93
C GLY A 100 -15.22 2.10 1.69
N PRO A 101 -15.60 2.45 0.44
CA PRO A 101 -17.01 2.64 0.07
C PRO A 101 -17.90 1.44 0.38
N GLU A 102 -17.43 0.21 0.12
CA GLU A 102 -18.18 -1.01 0.36
C GLU A 102 -18.40 -1.26 1.86
N LEU A 103 -17.40 -0.99 2.70
CA LEU A 103 -17.51 -1.08 4.17
C LEU A 103 -18.55 -0.11 4.73
N LYS A 104 -18.54 1.14 4.25
CA LYS A 104 -19.56 2.13 4.62
C LYS A 104 -20.95 1.67 4.23
N LYS A 105 -21.12 1.14 3.02
CA LYS A 105 -22.42 0.58 2.55
C LYS A 105 -22.82 -0.71 3.26
N ALA A 106 -21.87 -1.46 3.80
CA ALA A 106 -22.15 -2.60 4.66
C ALA A 106 -22.62 -2.16 6.06
N GLY A 107 -22.46 -0.88 6.39
CA GLY A 107 -23.02 -0.26 7.58
C GLY A 107 -22.03 0.01 8.70
N PHE A 108 -20.73 0.16 8.40
CA PHE A 108 -19.70 0.44 9.39
C PHE A 108 -18.86 1.68 9.07
N ASP A 109 -18.59 2.50 10.09
CA ASP A 109 -17.71 3.67 10.01
C ASP A 109 -16.25 3.33 10.35
N ALA A 110 -16.02 2.23 11.06
CA ALA A 110 -14.71 1.65 11.26
C ALA A 110 -14.80 0.16 11.64
N LEU A 111 -13.69 -0.54 11.44
CA LEU A 111 -13.45 -1.90 11.91
C LEU A 111 -12.17 -1.89 12.75
N ILE A 112 -12.29 -2.27 14.02
CA ILE A 112 -11.20 -2.34 15.00
C ILE A 112 -10.91 -3.81 15.28
N ILE A 113 -9.69 -4.25 15.01
CA ILE A 113 -9.27 -5.64 15.16
C ILE A 113 -8.21 -5.74 16.24
N LYS A 114 -8.44 -6.61 17.22
CA LYS A 114 -7.48 -6.99 18.26
C LYS A 114 -7.37 -8.51 18.38
N GLY A 115 -6.41 -8.95 19.18
CA GLY A 115 -6.12 -10.38 19.34
C GLY A 115 -5.45 -10.96 18.09
N ALA A 116 -5.32 -12.28 18.08
CA ALA A 116 -4.79 -13.05 16.96
C ALA A 116 -5.51 -14.41 16.90
N SER A 117 -5.81 -14.88 15.70
CA SER A 117 -6.43 -16.19 15.53
C SER A 117 -5.39 -17.31 15.68
N SER A 118 -5.81 -18.47 16.19
CA SER A 118 -4.94 -19.66 16.28
C SER A 118 -4.62 -20.27 14.90
N THR A 119 -5.51 -20.11 13.93
CA THR A 119 -5.37 -20.55 12.53
C THR A 119 -5.64 -19.38 11.57
N PRO A 120 -5.16 -19.44 10.31
CA PRO A 120 -5.53 -18.47 9.29
C PRO A 120 -7.05 -18.32 9.14
N VAL A 121 -7.52 -17.08 9.13
CA VAL A 121 -8.94 -16.74 8.94
C VAL A 121 -9.13 -15.60 7.96
N TYR A 122 -10.31 -15.48 7.38
CA TYR A 122 -10.76 -14.27 6.70
C TYR A 122 -12.09 -13.80 7.28
N LEU A 123 -12.31 -12.48 7.27
CA LEU A 123 -13.55 -11.87 7.71
C LEU A 123 -14.50 -11.70 6.52
N TRP A 124 -15.76 -12.07 6.70
CA TRP A 124 -16.83 -11.82 5.73
C TRP A 124 -17.86 -10.88 6.33
N ILE A 125 -18.09 -9.75 5.66
CA ILE A 125 -19.06 -8.74 6.07
C ILE A 125 -20.09 -8.52 4.97
N LYS A 126 -21.37 -8.75 5.26
CA LYS A 126 -22.48 -8.46 4.34
C LYS A 126 -23.61 -7.73 5.03
N ASP A 127 -23.80 -6.45 4.67
CA ASP A 127 -24.93 -5.63 5.14
C ASP A 127 -25.16 -5.63 6.67
N GLY A 128 -24.08 -5.65 7.45
CA GLY A 128 -24.07 -5.63 8.92
C GLY A 128 -23.93 -7.01 9.56
N LYS A 129 -24.02 -8.10 8.78
CA LYS A 129 -23.70 -9.44 9.24
C LYS A 129 -22.20 -9.69 9.11
N VAL A 130 -21.62 -10.32 10.13
CA VAL A 130 -20.18 -10.55 10.25
C VAL A 130 -19.92 -12.03 10.55
N GLU A 131 -19.03 -12.64 9.79
CA GLU A 131 -18.63 -14.04 9.95
C GLU A 131 -17.11 -14.17 9.86
N ILE A 132 -16.50 -14.95 10.75
CA ILE A 132 -15.09 -15.34 10.68
C ILE A 132 -15.03 -16.70 10.00
N LYS A 133 -14.37 -16.79 8.84
CA LYS A 133 -14.27 -18.00 8.03
C LYS A 133 -12.83 -18.53 8.04
N ASP A 134 -12.67 -19.85 7.92
CA ASP A 134 -11.35 -20.45 7.79
C ASP A 134 -10.65 -19.95 6.52
N ALA A 135 -9.35 -19.69 6.61
CA ALA A 135 -8.51 -19.28 5.49
C ALA A 135 -7.25 -20.13 5.38
N THR A 136 -7.22 -21.33 5.96
CA THR A 136 -6.02 -22.18 5.97
C THR A 136 -5.63 -22.56 4.55
N HIS A 137 -6.62 -22.84 3.69
CA HIS A 137 -6.44 -23.09 2.27
C HIS A 137 -6.11 -21.84 1.43
N LEU A 138 -6.18 -20.64 2.02
CA LEU A 138 -5.80 -19.38 1.37
C LEU A 138 -4.40 -18.92 1.74
N TRP A 139 -3.84 -19.45 2.82
CA TRP A 139 -2.50 -19.11 3.28
C TRP A 139 -1.46 -19.48 2.20
N GLU A 140 -0.41 -18.69 2.06
CA GLU A 140 0.65 -18.78 1.04
C GLU A 140 0.22 -18.44 -0.40
N LYS A 141 -1.08 -18.25 -0.65
CA LYS A 141 -1.58 -17.84 -1.96
C LYS A 141 -1.34 -16.35 -2.21
N ASP A 142 -1.03 -16.01 -3.46
CA ASP A 142 -0.93 -14.62 -3.87
C ASP A 142 -2.30 -13.91 -3.82
N THR A 143 -2.28 -12.59 -3.95
CA THR A 143 -3.50 -11.77 -3.82
C THR A 143 -4.52 -12.02 -4.92
N GLY A 144 -4.09 -12.33 -6.15
CA GLY A 144 -5.01 -12.64 -7.25
C GLY A 144 -5.72 -13.98 -7.05
N GLU A 145 -4.98 -15.01 -6.65
CA GLU A 145 -5.54 -16.32 -6.34
C GLU A 145 -6.48 -16.25 -5.13
N THR A 146 -6.07 -15.58 -4.06
CA THR A 146 -6.90 -15.37 -2.86
C THR A 146 -8.22 -14.67 -3.20
N GLN A 147 -8.17 -13.58 -3.98
CA GLN A 147 -9.37 -12.84 -4.39
C GLN A 147 -10.34 -13.70 -5.20
N ARG A 148 -9.80 -14.52 -6.13
CA ARG A 148 -10.61 -15.42 -6.97
C ARG A 148 -11.29 -16.50 -6.15
N ILE A 149 -10.57 -17.13 -5.21
CA ILE A 149 -11.13 -18.19 -4.37
C ILE A 149 -12.23 -17.64 -3.47
N ILE A 150 -11.99 -16.52 -2.76
CA ILE A 150 -13.00 -15.91 -1.87
C ILE A 150 -14.27 -15.52 -2.66
N ARG A 151 -14.14 -14.93 -3.85
CA ARG A 151 -15.30 -14.59 -4.70
C ARG A 151 -16.05 -15.83 -5.17
N GLY A 152 -15.35 -16.92 -5.48
CA GLY A 152 -15.94 -18.21 -5.83
C GLY A 152 -16.71 -18.84 -4.67
N GLU A 153 -16.12 -18.88 -3.47
CA GLU A 153 -16.75 -19.42 -2.26
C GLU A 153 -18.01 -18.67 -1.84
N LEU A 154 -18.01 -17.34 -2.03
CA LEU A 154 -19.11 -16.46 -1.65
C LEU A 154 -20.10 -16.21 -2.81
N ALA A 155 -19.80 -16.74 -4.00
CA ALA A 155 -20.59 -16.64 -5.23
C ALA A 155 -21.04 -15.20 -5.59
N ASP A 156 -20.17 -14.20 -5.40
CA ASP A 156 -20.44 -12.79 -5.75
C ASP A 156 -19.16 -12.05 -6.19
N ASP A 157 -19.08 -11.73 -7.48
CA ASP A 157 -17.95 -11.00 -8.07
C ASP A 157 -17.89 -9.51 -7.68
N LYS A 158 -18.95 -8.97 -7.06
CA LYS A 158 -19.00 -7.57 -6.60
C LYS A 158 -18.38 -7.39 -5.22
N ILE A 159 -18.00 -8.47 -4.55
CA ILE A 159 -17.30 -8.43 -3.25
C ILE A 159 -16.00 -7.67 -3.39
N ARG A 160 -15.76 -6.76 -2.44
CA ARG A 160 -14.52 -6.01 -2.31
C ARG A 160 -13.68 -6.65 -1.22
N ILE A 161 -12.40 -6.86 -1.51
CA ILE A 161 -11.50 -7.61 -0.63
C ILE A 161 -10.30 -6.74 -0.31
N ALA A 162 -10.03 -6.53 0.98
CA ALA A 162 -8.74 -6.05 1.48
C ALA A 162 -7.96 -7.26 2.02
N GLN A 163 -6.72 -7.45 1.60
CA GLN A 163 -6.00 -8.71 1.83
C GLN A 163 -4.49 -8.52 1.87
N ILE A 164 -3.82 -9.56 2.39
CA ILE A 164 -2.37 -9.73 2.35
C ILE A 164 -1.97 -10.90 1.45
N GLY A 165 -0.78 -10.82 0.87
CA GLY A 165 -0.08 -11.91 0.22
C GLY A 165 1.03 -12.48 1.11
N PRO A 166 1.91 -13.33 0.55
CA PRO A 166 3.00 -13.97 1.28
C PRO A 166 3.86 -13.05 2.15
N ALA A 167 4.16 -11.81 1.73
CA ALA A 167 4.98 -10.91 2.54
C ALA A 167 4.29 -10.48 3.84
N GLY A 168 2.96 -10.32 3.83
CA GLY A 168 2.20 -10.04 5.04
C GLY A 168 2.16 -11.25 5.97
N GLU A 169 1.95 -12.44 5.41
CA GLU A 169 1.93 -13.72 6.16
C GLU A 169 3.27 -13.99 6.84
N ASN A 170 4.37 -13.74 6.13
CA ASN A 170 5.73 -13.85 6.62
C ASN A 170 6.19 -12.63 7.43
N GLN A 171 5.30 -11.66 7.68
CA GLN A 171 5.58 -10.48 8.52
C GLN A 171 6.80 -9.66 8.04
N VAL A 172 6.98 -9.49 6.73
CA VAL A 172 7.95 -8.54 6.17
C VAL A 172 7.62 -7.14 6.69
N ARG A 173 8.57 -6.40 7.28
CA ARG A 173 8.27 -5.18 8.03
C ARG A 173 7.67 -4.05 7.19
N PHE A 174 7.79 -4.11 5.88
CA PHE A 174 7.17 -3.19 4.92
C PHE A 174 6.12 -3.88 4.05
N ALA A 175 5.52 -4.97 4.54
CA ALA A 175 4.33 -5.57 3.94
C ALA A 175 3.13 -4.61 4.04
N ASN A 176 2.33 -4.58 2.99
CA ASN A 176 1.18 -3.69 2.85
C ASN A 176 -0.14 -4.47 2.78
N ILE A 177 -1.25 -3.74 2.68
CA ILE A 177 -2.59 -4.32 2.47
C ILE A 177 -3.10 -3.81 1.13
N VAL A 178 -3.62 -4.71 0.30
CA VAL A 178 -4.16 -4.37 -1.01
C VAL A 178 -5.66 -4.60 -1.08
N ASN A 179 -6.37 -3.71 -1.78
CA ASN A 179 -7.72 -3.94 -2.27
C ASN A 179 -7.82 -3.85 -3.80
N GLU A 180 -8.66 -4.71 -4.37
CA GLU A 180 -8.83 -4.89 -5.83
C GLU A 180 -7.50 -5.04 -6.60
N LEU A 181 -6.49 -5.66 -5.96
CA LEU A 181 -5.15 -5.94 -6.49
C LEU A 181 -4.30 -4.71 -6.90
N LYS A 182 -4.82 -3.48 -6.74
CA LYS A 182 -4.23 -2.25 -7.32
C LYS A 182 -4.30 -1.01 -6.42
N HIS A 183 -4.92 -1.12 -5.26
CA HIS A 183 -5.09 -0.01 -4.31
C HIS A 183 -4.53 -0.40 -2.95
N PHE A 184 -3.53 0.33 -2.49
CA PHE A 184 -2.68 -0.10 -1.38
C PHE A 184 -2.78 0.84 -0.20
N ASN A 185 -2.93 0.28 0.99
CA ASN A 185 -2.49 0.91 2.23
C ASN A 185 -1.00 0.60 2.34
N GLY A 186 -0.20 1.40 1.62
CA GLY A 186 1.07 0.95 1.04
C GLY A 186 2.29 0.90 1.95
N ARG A 187 2.34 1.63 3.06
CA ARG A 187 3.54 1.80 3.89
C ARG A 187 3.28 1.44 5.36
N ASN A 188 4.31 1.56 6.21
CA ASN A 188 4.25 1.32 7.66
C ASN A 188 4.04 -0.13 8.10
N GLY A 189 4.18 -1.12 7.22
CA GLY A 189 4.19 -2.53 7.64
C GLY A 189 2.84 -3.07 8.12
N LEU A 190 1.74 -2.42 7.74
CA LEU A 190 0.41 -2.79 8.25
C LEU A 190 -0.05 -4.16 7.74
N GLY A 191 0.50 -4.64 6.62
CA GLY A 191 0.31 -6.01 6.13
C GLY A 191 0.94 -7.05 7.07
N ALA A 192 2.08 -6.74 7.68
CA ALA A 192 2.70 -7.63 8.67
C ALA A 192 1.91 -7.68 9.98
N VAL A 193 1.31 -6.56 10.40
CA VAL A 193 0.37 -6.55 11.54
C VAL A 193 -0.85 -7.42 11.24
N MET A 194 -1.40 -7.33 10.03
CA MET A 194 -2.52 -8.17 9.60
C MET A 194 -2.14 -9.67 9.57
N GLY A 195 -0.94 -9.99 9.09
CA GLY A 195 -0.41 -11.36 9.07
C GLY A 195 -0.09 -11.93 10.45
N SER A 196 0.45 -11.13 11.38
CA SER A 196 0.74 -11.58 12.75
C SER A 196 -0.53 -11.97 13.53
N LYS A 197 -1.68 -11.44 13.10
CA LYS A 197 -3.00 -11.81 13.61
C LYS A 197 -3.63 -13.03 12.92
N LYS A 198 -2.94 -13.61 11.94
CA LYS A 198 -3.42 -14.67 11.03
C LYS A 198 -4.71 -14.30 10.29
N LEU A 199 -4.89 -13.01 9.98
CA LEU A 199 -6.02 -12.53 9.20
C LEU A 199 -5.60 -12.37 7.74
N LYS A 200 -6.03 -13.29 6.87
CA LYS A 200 -5.67 -13.30 5.45
C LYS A 200 -6.36 -12.20 4.65
N ALA A 201 -7.64 -11.97 4.91
CA ALA A 201 -8.47 -11.05 4.14
C ALA A 201 -9.68 -10.54 4.93
N ILE A 202 -10.23 -9.42 4.46
CA ILE A 202 -11.50 -8.85 4.87
C ILE A 202 -12.34 -8.63 3.60
N ALA A 203 -13.28 -9.54 3.37
CA ALA A 203 -14.23 -9.51 2.28
C ALA A 203 -15.50 -8.75 2.72
N VAL A 204 -15.94 -7.82 1.88
CA VAL A 204 -17.07 -6.93 2.20
C VAL A 204 -18.03 -6.84 1.02
N ARG A 205 -19.33 -6.88 1.33
CA ARG A 205 -20.41 -6.54 0.42
C ARG A 205 -21.43 -5.63 1.11
N GLY A 206 -21.60 -4.44 0.57
CA GLY A 206 -22.49 -3.42 1.07
C GLY A 206 -23.49 -2.97 0.02
N THR A 207 -24.77 -2.96 0.38
CA THR A 207 -25.87 -2.59 -0.52
C THR A 207 -26.70 -1.43 0.01
N LYS A 208 -26.50 -1.02 1.26
CA LYS A 208 -27.28 0.05 1.88
C LYS A 208 -26.87 1.42 1.32
N PRO A 209 -27.83 2.37 1.18
CA PRO A 209 -27.51 3.74 0.85
C PRO A 209 -26.78 4.42 2.00
N ILE A 210 -25.98 5.43 1.68
CA ILE A 210 -25.41 6.34 2.68
C ILE A 210 -26.34 7.55 2.77
N GLU A 211 -26.92 7.77 3.95
CA GLU A 211 -27.85 8.88 4.15
C GLU A 211 -27.12 10.21 4.17
N LEU A 212 -27.62 11.16 3.39
CA LEU A 212 -27.08 12.52 3.26
C LEU A 212 -28.13 13.52 3.73
N TYR A 213 -27.70 14.59 4.41
CA TYR A 213 -28.61 15.62 4.91
C TYR A 213 -29.38 16.31 3.78
N ASN A 214 -28.67 16.72 2.73
CA ASN A 214 -29.22 17.40 1.57
C ASN A 214 -28.64 16.79 0.29
N LYS A 215 -29.39 15.86 -0.31
CA LYS A 215 -28.95 15.06 -1.48
C LYS A 215 -28.81 15.96 -2.72
N GLU A 216 -29.73 16.90 -2.91
CA GLU A 216 -29.75 17.85 -4.02
C GLU A 216 -28.50 18.74 -4.00
N ARG A 217 -28.18 19.32 -2.83
CA ARG A 217 -27.00 20.17 -2.67
C ARG A 217 -25.71 19.40 -2.85
N MET A 218 -25.62 18.17 -2.33
CA MET A 218 -24.46 17.30 -2.55
C MET A 218 -24.25 16.99 -4.04
N ASN A 219 -25.32 16.72 -4.79
CA ASN A 219 -25.24 16.48 -6.23
C ASN A 219 -24.79 17.75 -6.99
N GLN A 220 -25.32 18.92 -6.62
CA GLN A 220 -24.90 20.19 -7.22
C GLN A 220 -23.40 20.44 -7.00
N ILE A 221 -22.92 20.34 -5.74
CA ILE A 221 -21.51 20.52 -5.39
C ILE A 221 -20.64 19.50 -6.13
N THR A 222 -21.08 18.23 -6.19
CA THR A 222 -20.36 17.17 -6.91
C THR A 222 -20.18 17.52 -8.39
N LYS A 223 -21.22 18.04 -9.04
CA LYS A 223 -21.15 18.48 -10.45
C LYS A 223 -20.19 19.65 -10.62
N GLU A 224 -20.29 20.67 -9.76
CA GLU A 224 -19.42 21.85 -9.79
C GLU A 224 -17.94 21.48 -9.58
N ILE A 225 -17.64 20.68 -8.57
CA ILE A 225 -16.26 20.22 -8.29
C ILE A 225 -15.74 19.32 -9.40
N SER A 226 -16.55 18.40 -9.92
CA SER A 226 -16.14 17.52 -11.02
C SER A 226 -15.75 18.31 -12.27
N GLN A 227 -16.49 19.37 -12.60
CA GLN A 227 -16.15 20.26 -13.71
C GLN A 227 -14.80 20.95 -13.45
N ARG A 228 -14.62 21.55 -12.27
CA ARG A 228 -13.35 22.20 -11.88
C ARG A 228 -12.16 21.25 -11.91
N ILE A 229 -12.35 20.00 -11.48
CA ILE A 229 -11.30 18.96 -11.56
C ILE A 229 -10.94 18.68 -13.02
N MET A 230 -11.93 18.58 -13.92
CA MET A 230 -11.65 18.32 -15.33
C MET A 230 -10.94 19.49 -16.03
N ASP A 231 -11.17 20.72 -15.58
CA ASP A 231 -10.53 21.93 -16.13
C ASP A 231 -9.14 22.19 -15.53
N ASN A 232 -8.86 21.66 -14.33
CA ASN A 232 -7.59 21.82 -13.64
C ASN A 232 -6.43 21.11 -14.39
N PRO A 233 -5.33 21.82 -14.73
CA PRO A 233 -4.20 21.22 -15.46
C PRO A 233 -3.60 19.98 -14.79
N LEU A 234 -3.32 20.04 -13.49
CA LEU A 234 -2.72 18.91 -12.75
C LEU A 234 -3.62 17.67 -12.75
N SER A 235 -4.94 17.88 -12.65
CA SER A 235 -5.91 16.79 -12.71
C SER A 235 -6.00 16.18 -14.12
N ARG A 236 -5.87 17.00 -15.18
CA ARG A 236 -5.78 16.52 -16.56
C ARG A 236 -4.51 15.71 -16.78
N ASP A 237 -3.37 16.14 -16.25
CA ASP A 237 -2.10 15.42 -16.37
C ASP A 237 -2.16 14.07 -15.63
N LEU A 238 -2.74 14.03 -14.42
CA LEU A 238 -2.98 12.77 -13.72
C LEU A 238 -3.89 11.83 -14.52
N ARG A 239 -4.86 12.37 -15.25
CA ARG A 239 -5.75 11.58 -16.11
C ARG A 239 -5.04 11.07 -17.36
N SER A 240 -4.25 11.89 -18.05
CA SER A 240 -3.59 11.55 -19.31
C SER A 240 -2.34 10.70 -19.10
N LEU A 241 -1.48 11.11 -18.17
CA LEU A 241 -0.14 10.57 -17.94
C LEU A 241 -0.01 9.80 -16.62
N GLY A 242 -0.86 10.09 -15.64
CA GLY A 242 -0.82 9.43 -14.34
C GLY A 242 0.24 10.05 -13.45
N THR A 243 0.53 9.41 -12.32
CA THR A 243 1.68 9.82 -11.51
C THR A 243 3.03 9.74 -12.26
N PRO A 244 3.25 8.83 -13.24
CA PRO A 244 4.48 8.82 -14.05
C PRO A 244 4.81 10.14 -14.74
N ALA A 245 3.84 11.06 -14.89
CA ALA A 245 4.08 12.44 -15.35
C ALA A 245 5.18 13.17 -14.56
N THR A 246 5.43 12.73 -13.33
CA THR A 246 6.43 13.30 -12.42
C THR A 246 7.87 12.97 -12.83
N VAL A 247 8.10 11.89 -13.59
CA VAL A 247 9.46 11.42 -13.94
C VAL A 247 10.21 12.45 -14.77
N ARG A 248 9.60 12.96 -15.86
CA ARG A 248 10.26 13.90 -16.78
C ARG A 248 10.71 15.20 -16.07
N PRO A 249 9.83 15.93 -15.35
CA PRO A 249 10.26 17.14 -14.64
C PRO A 249 11.40 16.90 -13.65
N PHE A 250 11.47 15.72 -13.01
CA PHE A 250 12.53 15.44 -12.06
C PHE A 250 13.83 15.05 -12.75
N TYR A 251 13.74 14.24 -13.80
CA TYR A 251 14.88 13.88 -14.63
C TYR A 251 15.55 15.14 -15.22
N GLU A 252 14.77 16.02 -15.85
CA GLU A 252 15.26 17.25 -16.48
C GLU A 252 15.82 18.26 -15.45
N ALA A 253 15.26 18.29 -14.24
CA ALA A 253 15.74 19.13 -13.15
C ALA A 253 16.95 18.54 -12.40
N GLY A 254 17.43 17.34 -12.75
CA GLY A 254 18.51 16.66 -12.03
C GLY A 254 18.14 16.25 -10.60
N CYS A 255 16.86 15.92 -10.37
CA CYS A 255 16.32 15.52 -9.07
C CYS A 255 15.57 14.18 -9.08
N LEU A 256 15.82 13.33 -10.09
CA LEU A 256 15.33 11.96 -10.12
C LEU A 256 16.30 11.07 -9.30
N PRO A 257 15.91 10.59 -8.11
CA PRO A 257 16.84 9.89 -7.24
C PRO A 257 17.28 8.56 -7.87
N SER A 258 18.58 8.33 -7.84
CA SER A 258 19.22 7.23 -8.57
C SER A 258 20.37 6.61 -7.81
N TYR A 259 20.62 5.32 -8.05
CA TYR A 259 21.73 4.55 -7.48
C TYR A 259 21.82 4.71 -5.96
N ASN A 260 20.79 4.26 -5.24
CA ASN A 260 20.65 4.41 -3.79
C ASN A 260 20.91 5.86 -3.28
N TRP A 261 20.27 6.85 -3.92
CA TRP A 261 20.39 8.28 -3.58
C TRP A 261 21.78 8.93 -3.71
N THR A 262 22.76 8.25 -4.32
CA THR A 262 24.08 8.82 -4.56
C THR A 262 24.02 10.00 -5.54
N THR A 263 23.03 10.04 -6.44
CA THR A 263 22.83 11.13 -7.41
C THR A 263 21.35 11.37 -7.75
N GLY A 264 21.04 12.60 -8.18
CA GLY A 264 19.73 12.97 -8.73
C GLY A 264 19.65 12.87 -10.26
N TYR A 265 20.70 12.38 -10.91
CA TYR A 265 20.79 12.24 -12.36
C TYR A 265 20.85 10.76 -12.78
N PHE A 266 20.01 10.40 -13.75
CA PHE A 266 19.99 9.08 -14.38
C PHE A 266 20.04 9.24 -15.88
N LYS A 267 21.14 8.83 -16.52
CA LYS A 267 21.38 9.04 -17.95
C LYS A 267 20.23 8.49 -18.82
N GLU A 268 19.68 7.36 -18.44
CA GLU A 268 18.58 6.67 -19.13
C GLU A 268 17.19 7.11 -18.64
N GLY A 269 17.07 8.23 -17.91
CA GLY A 269 15.81 8.73 -17.33
C GLY A 269 14.69 8.95 -18.36
N GLU A 270 15.02 9.25 -19.60
CA GLU A 270 14.07 9.39 -20.71
C GLU A 270 13.25 8.10 -20.95
N ASN A 271 13.85 6.93 -20.71
CA ASN A 271 13.20 5.63 -20.85
C ASN A 271 12.11 5.39 -19.79
N LEU A 272 12.13 6.13 -18.69
CA LEU A 272 11.20 5.98 -17.56
C LEU A 272 10.03 6.96 -17.62
N THR A 273 10.01 7.87 -18.59
CA THR A 273 9.01 8.94 -18.69
C THR A 273 7.61 8.42 -19.00
N ALA A 274 6.59 9.21 -18.68
CA ALA A 274 5.20 8.85 -18.95
C ALA A 274 4.93 8.65 -20.46
N GLU A 275 5.65 9.36 -21.32
CA GLU A 275 5.54 9.21 -22.77
C GLU A 275 6.05 7.84 -23.22
N THR A 276 7.22 7.40 -22.72
CA THR A 276 7.74 6.07 -23.00
C THR A 276 6.82 5.00 -22.40
N TYR A 277 6.38 5.17 -21.16
CA TYR A 277 5.41 4.30 -20.49
C TYR A 277 4.14 4.09 -21.31
N ASN A 278 3.53 5.19 -21.78
CA ASN A 278 2.27 5.15 -22.54
C ASN A 278 2.45 4.50 -23.91
N LYS A 279 3.61 4.64 -24.54
CA LYS A 279 3.92 4.02 -25.83
C LYS A 279 4.25 2.53 -25.73
N THR A 280 4.74 2.08 -24.58
CA THR A 280 5.38 0.75 -24.47
C THR A 280 4.56 -0.26 -23.68
N ILE A 281 4.01 0.12 -22.52
CA ILE A 281 3.41 -0.84 -21.58
C ILE A 281 1.98 -0.51 -21.17
N LEU A 282 1.50 0.72 -21.40
CA LEU A 282 0.13 1.09 -21.02
C LEU A 282 -0.90 0.30 -21.84
N LYS A 283 -1.80 -0.37 -21.14
CA LYS A 283 -2.97 -1.05 -21.71
C LYS A 283 -4.24 -0.22 -21.59
N GLU A 284 -4.55 0.25 -20.38
CA GLU A 284 -5.79 0.99 -20.12
C GLU A 284 -5.69 1.87 -18.86
N ILE A 285 -6.70 2.71 -18.67
CA ILE A 285 -6.79 3.68 -17.57
C ILE A 285 -8.07 3.44 -16.75
N LYS A 286 -7.91 3.29 -15.43
CA LYS A 286 -9.00 3.07 -14.47
C LYS A 286 -9.06 4.17 -13.41
N GLY A 287 -10.09 4.10 -12.57
CA GLY A 287 -10.27 5.02 -11.46
C GLY A 287 -10.73 4.30 -10.20
N CYS A 288 -10.56 4.98 -9.08
CA CYS A 288 -11.23 4.63 -7.84
C CYS A 288 -12.73 4.95 -7.93
N TYR A 289 -13.50 4.51 -6.94
CA TYR A 289 -14.91 4.83 -6.80
C TYR A 289 -15.18 6.34 -6.93
N ALA A 290 -16.18 6.70 -7.75
CA ALA A 290 -16.64 8.08 -8.01
C ALA A 290 -15.56 9.11 -8.42
N CYS A 291 -14.39 8.67 -8.87
CA CYS A 291 -13.28 9.57 -9.18
C CYS A 291 -13.27 9.99 -10.66
N PRO A 292 -13.47 11.29 -11.00
CA PRO A 292 -13.43 11.75 -12.38
C PRO A 292 -12.00 11.82 -12.97
N ILE A 293 -10.97 11.87 -12.12
CA ILE A 293 -9.56 11.94 -12.56
C ILE A 293 -9.15 10.66 -13.27
N ARG A 294 -9.49 9.49 -12.72
CA ARG A 294 -9.11 8.18 -13.26
C ARG A 294 -7.59 8.06 -13.52
N CYS A 295 -6.76 8.27 -12.50
CA CYS A 295 -5.30 8.25 -12.68
C CYS A 295 -4.67 6.85 -12.79
N LYS A 296 -5.40 5.78 -12.44
CA LYS A 296 -4.83 4.45 -12.24
C LYS A 296 -4.45 3.81 -13.56
N ARG A 297 -3.18 3.42 -13.66
CA ARG A 297 -2.62 2.77 -14.85
C ARG A 297 -2.81 1.26 -14.78
N VAL A 298 -3.06 0.66 -15.92
CA VAL A 298 -3.03 -0.79 -16.13
C VAL A 298 -2.05 -1.06 -17.26
N VAL A 299 -1.09 -1.95 -17.01
CA VAL A 299 -0.03 -2.28 -17.96
C VAL A 299 -0.07 -3.75 -18.31
N GLU A 300 0.45 -4.09 -19.47
CA GLU A 300 0.58 -5.47 -19.93
C GLU A 300 1.87 -5.60 -20.73
N VAL A 301 2.57 -6.70 -20.52
CA VAL A 301 3.73 -7.11 -21.32
C VAL A 301 3.50 -8.56 -21.67
N ASN A 302 3.66 -8.91 -22.94
CA ASN A 302 3.49 -10.27 -23.43
C ASN A 302 4.65 -10.64 -24.36
N GLU A 303 5.83 -10.79 -23.77
CA GLU A 303 7.05 -11.22 -24.45
C GLU A 303 7.38 -12.67 -24.04
N PRO A 304 8.16 -13.41 -24.86
CA PRO A 304 8.48 -14.81 -24.57
C PRO A 304 9.03 -15.04 -23.16
N ASP A 305 9.95 -14.19 -22.72
CA ASP A 305 10.68 -14.33 -21.46
C ASP A 305 10.14 -13.42 -20.34
N LEU A 306 9.14 -12.58 -20.64
CA LEU A 306 8.61 -11.61 -19.69
C LEU A 306 7.12 -11.35 -19.92
N LYS A 307 6.32 -11.70 -18.91
CA LYS A 307 4.87 -11.45 -18.91
C LYS A 307 4.48 -10.64 -17.69
N VAL A 308 3.73 -9.57 -17.93
CA VAL A 308 3.13 -8.72 -16.88
C VAL A 308 1.63 -8.83 -16.92
N ASP A 309 1.05 -9.31 -15.82
CA ASP A 309 -0.40 -9.51 -15.70
C ASP A 309 -1.12 -8.18 -15.41
N PRO A 310 -2.02 -7.72 -16.30
CA PRO A 310 -2.72 -6.44 -16.14
C PRO A 310 -3.66 -6.40 -14.93
N THR A 311 -3.98 -7.52 -14.30
CA THR A 311 -4.81 -7.55 -13.08
C THR A 311 -4.12 -6.92 -11.88
N TYR A 312 -2.80 -6.72 -11.90
CA TYR A 312 -2.04 -6.07 -10.82
C TYR A 312 -1.75 -4.58 -11.06
N GLY A 313 -2.28 -4.00 -12.14
CA GLY A 313 -2.13 -2.58 -12.43
C GLY A 313 -0.71 -2.23 -12.89
N GLY A 314 -0.42 -0.94 -13.00
CA GLY A 314 0.89 -0.44 -13.41
C GLY A 314 1.61 0.35 -12.32
N PRO A 315 2.94 0.47 -12.43
CA PRO A 315 3.73 1.18 -11.44
C PRO A 315 3.39 2.68 -11.44
N GLU A 316 3.19 3.22 -10.24
CA GLU A 316 3.07 4.66 -10.02
C GLU A 316 4.47 5.30 -10.05
N TYR A 317 4.57 6.64 -10.04
CA TYR A 317 5.84 7.37 -10.00
C TYR A 317 6.84 6.81 -8.99
N GLU A 318 6.39 6.67 -7.73
CA GLU A 318 7.21 6.17 -6.63
C GLU A 318 7.77 4.78 -6.94
N THR A 319 6.96 3.91 -7.55
CA THR A 319 7.35 2.56 -7.95
C THR A 319 8.35 2.58 -9.11
N ILE A 320 8.14 3.46 -10.11
CA ILE A 320 9.06 3.62 -11.24
C ILE A 320 10.45 4.06 -10.76
N ALA A 321 10.51 5.06 -9.87
CA ALA A 321 11.79 5.54 -9.38
C ALA A 321 12.45 4.55 -8.40
N SER A 322 11.68 3.97 -7.46
CA SER A 322 12.23 3.03 -6.44
C SER A 322 12.71 1.70 -7.02
N LEU A 323 11.97 1.09 -7.95
CA LEU A 323 12.35 -0.18 -8.60
C LEU A 323 13.13 0.02 -9.91
N GLY A 324 13.27 1.28 -10.35
CA GLY A 324 13.98 1.70 -11.55
C GLY A 324 15.26 2.43 -11.22
N SER A 325 15.24 3.76 -11.28
CA SER A 325 16.43 4.61 -11.19
C SER A 325 17.23 4.43 -9.89
N ILE A 326 16.56 4.22 -8.74
CA ILE A 326 17.21 3.90 -7.47
C ILE A 326 18.05 2.63 -7.55
N CYS A 327 17.61 1.64 -8.31
CA CYS A 327 18.32 0.37 -8.57
C CYS A 327 19.17 0.41 -9.85
N GLY A 328 19.28 1.56 -10.54
CA GLY A 328 20.01 1.70 -11.80
C GLY A 328 19.31 1.06 -13.02
N ILE A 329 18.01 0.80 -12.95
CA ILE A 329 17.24 0.09 -13.99
C ILE A 329 16.39 1.06 -14.81
N SER A 330 16.51 1.00 -16.14
CA SER A 330 15.77 1.84 -17.09
C SER A 330 14.74 1.10 -17.95
N ASP A 331 14.52 -0.20 -17.68
CA ASP A 331 13.61 -1.07 -18.43
C ASP A 331 12.22 -1.11 -17.77
N LEU A 332 11.28 -0.34 -18.33
CA LEU A 332 9.90 -0.25 -17.83
C LEU A 332 9.17 -1.60 -17.78
N LYS A 333 9.53 -2.58 -18.61
CA LYS A 333 8.86 -3.88 -18.60
C LYS A 333 9.26 -4.68 -17.36
N TYR A 334 10.55 -4.65 -17.00
CA TYR A 334 11.05 -5.28 -15.77
C TYR A 334 10.56 -4.54 -14.53
N ILE A 335 10.50 -3.20 -14.56
CA ILE A 335 9.90 -2.41 -13.47
C ILE A 335 8.41 -2.75 -13.30
N ALA A 336 7.68 -2.93 -14.40
CA ALA A 336 6.28 -3.37 -14.35
C ALA A 336 6.14 -4.79 -13.79
N LYS A 337 7.09 -5.69 -14.09
CA LYS A 337 7.12 -7.03 -13.49
C LYS A 337 7.44 -6.99 -12.00
N ALA A 338 8.40 -6.17 -11.59
CA ALA A 338 8.75 -5.96 -10.18
C ALA A 338 7.55 -5.40 -9.39
N ASN A 339 6.81 -4.45 -9.97
CA ASN A 339 5.54 -3.95 -9.44
C ASN A 339 4.49 -5.08 -9.30
N GLU A 340 4.32 -5.92 -10.32
CA GLU A 340 3.40 -7.05 -10.26
C GLU A 340 3.73 -7.99 -9.09
N LEU A 341 5.01 -8.34 -8.91
CA LEU A 341 5.46 -9.20 -7.81
C LEU A 341 5.21 -8.54 -6.44
N CYS A 342 5.52 -7.25 -6.29
CA CYS A 342 5.21 -6.51 -5.07
C CYS A 342 3.70 -6.51 -4.76
N ASN A 343 2.85 -6.43 -5.79
CA ASN A 343 1.40 -6.42 -5.64
C ASN A 343 0.82 -7.82 -5.35
N ARG A 344 1.41 -8.87 -5.92
CA ARG A 344 1.12 -10.28 -5.62
C ARG A 344 1.45 -10.62 -4.17
N TYR A 345 2.62 -10.18 -3.71
CA TYR A 345 3.14 -10.52 -2.38
C TYR A 345 2.77 -9.52 -1.30
N THR A 346 2.19 -8.37 -1.66
CA THR A 346 1.86 -7.23 -0.78
C THR A 346 3.05 -6.60 -0.09
N MET A 347 3.98 -6.04 -0.87
CA MET A 347 5.14 -5.29 -0.38
C MET A 347 5.11 -3.84 -0.84
N ASP A 348 5.49 -2.93 0.06
CA ASP A 348 5.73 -1.51 -0.28
C ASP A 348 6.81 -1.40 -1.35
N THR A 349 6.47 -0.90 -2.53
CA THR A 349 7.45 -0.76 -3.62
C THR A 349 8.56 0.22 -3.29
N ILE A 350 8.27 1.27 -2.50
CA ILE A 350 9.28 2.27 -2.10
C ILE A 350 10.33 1.59 -1.24
N SER A 351 9.91 0.97 -0.14
CA SER A 351 10.82 0.32 0.80
C SER A 351 11.51 -0.88 0.16
N THR A 352 10.81 -1.65 -0.70
CA THR A 352 11.41 -2.77 -1.45
C THR A 352 12.55 -2.29 -2.34
N GLY A 353 12.32 -1.26 -3.17
CA GLY A 353 13.36 -0.71 -4.04
C GLY A 353 14.55 -0.12 -3.26
N MET A 354 14.26 0.62 -2.19
CA MET A 354 15.28 1.21 -1.33
C MET A 354 16.14 0.18 -0.60
N VAL A 355 15.54 -0.90 -0.09
CA VAL A 355 16.27 -1.99 0.59
C VAL A 355 17.12 -2.79 -0.40
N ILE A 356 16.62 -3.01 -1.61
CA ILE A 356 17.39 -3.70 -2.67
C ILE A 356 18.55 -2.82 -3.15
N ALA A 357 18.33 -1.53 -3.36
CA ALA A 357 19.39 -0.60 -3.73
C ALA A 357 20.45 -0.44 -2.62
N PHE A 358 20.05 -0.47 -1.35
CA PHE A 358 20.97 -0.58 -0.22
C PHE A 358 21.84 -1.84 -0.29
N ALA A 359 21.24 -3.00 -0.60
CA ALA A 359 21.98 -4.25 -0.77
C ALA A 359 22.93 -4.20 -1.98
N MET A 360 22.51 -3.58 -3.09
CA MET A 360 23.37 -3.34 -4.26
C MET A 360 24.58 -2.47 -3.90
N GLN A 361 24.36 -1.37 -3.17
CA GLN A 361 25.44 -0.52 -2.70
C GLN A 361 26.42 -1.28 -1.79
N CYS A 362 25.91 -2.09 -0.85
CA CYS A 362 26.77 -2.90 0.02
C CYS A 362 27.58 -3.93 -0.77
N TYR A 363 27.03 -4.48 -1.84
CA TYR A 363 27.74 -5.42 -2.72
C TYR A 363 28.84 -4.73 -3.52
N GLU A 364 28.58 -3.55 -4.10
CA GLU A 364 29.60 -2.78 -4.83
C GLU A 364 30.75 -2.32 -3.92
N GLU A 365 30.45 -2.01 -2.67
CA GLU A 365 31.43 -1.65 -1.63
C GLU A 365 32.10 -2.88 -0.97
N ARG A 366 31.81 -4.09 -1.46
CA ARG A 366 32.36 -5.38 -0.97
C ARG A 366 32.05 -5.65 0.51
N ILE A 367 30.99 -5.03 1.03
CA ILE A 367 30.43 -5.33 2.35
C ILE A 367 29.61 -6.62 2.30
N LEU A 368 28.84 -6.80 1.21
CA LEU A 368 28.23 -8.06 0.85
C LEU A 368 29.04 -8.71 -0.26
N THR A 369 29.15 -10.03 -0.21
CA THR A 369 29.88 -10.85 -1.18
C THR A 369 28.93 -11.74 -1.96
N LYS A 370 29.46 -12.40 -3.01
CA LYS A 370 28.70 -13.38 -3.80
C LYS A 370 28.25 -14.59 -2.97
N GLU A 371 28.92 -14.87 -1.86
CA GLU A 371 28.50 -15.92 -0.93
C GLU A 371 27.29 -15.49 -0.09
N ASP A 372 27.28 -14.24 0.39
CA ASP A 372 26.15 -13.67 1.16
C ASP A 372 24.86 -13.57 0.35
N THR A 373 24.97 -13.58 -0.98
CA THR A 373 23.86 -13.39 -1.93
C THR A 373 23.43 -14.67 -2.62
N ASP A 374 23.87 -15.84 -2.16
CA ASP A 374 23.61 -17.14 -2.78
C ASP A 374 24.03 -17.19 -4.28
N GLY A 375 25.11 -16.50 -4.63
CA GLY A 375 25.61 -16.42 -6.00
C GLY A 375 25.03 -15.28 -6.83
N LEU A 376 24.09 -14.49 -6.30
CA LEU A 376 23.44 -13.41 -7.02
C LEU A 376 24.35 -12.17 -7.13
N GLU A 377 24.51 -11.62 -8.33
CA GLU A 377 25.33 -10.42 -8.54
C GLU A 377 24.49 -9.15 -8.34
N LEU A 378 24.57 -8.56 -7.14
CA LEU A 378 23.80 -7.38 -6.77
C LEU A 378 24.47 -6.07 -7.24
N THR A 379 24.72 -5.94 -8.53
CA THR A 379 25.19 -4.68 -9.13
C THR A 379 24.02 -3.79 -9.54
N PHE A 380 24.22 -2.46 -9.54
CA PHE A 380 23.19 -1.57 -10.07
C PHE A 380 22.93 -1.87 -11.56
N GLY A 381 21.66 -1.83 -11.94
CA GLY A 381 21.19 -2.18 -13.29
C GLY A 381 20.90 -3.67 -13.51
N ASN A 382 21.20 -4.56 -12.55
CA ASN A 382 20.85 -5.97 -12.65
C ASN A 382 19.36 -6.19 -12.36
N LYS A 383 18.55 -6.15 -13.42
CA LYS A 383 17.09 -6.27 -13.38
C LYS A 383 16.60 -7.67 -13.06
N GLU A 384 17.37 -8.70 -13.41
CA GLU A 384 17.06 -10.10 -13.07
C GLU A 384 17.25 -10.32 -11.57
N ALA A 385 18.34 -9.80 -10.99
CA ALA A 385 18.59 -9.84 -9.56
C ALA A 385 17.52 -9.11 -8.75
N LEU A 386 17.01 -7.98 -9.26
CA LEU A 386 15.87 -7.27 -8.65
C LEU A 386 14.66 -8.22 -8.49
N LEU A 387 14.26 -8.92 -9.56
CA LEU A 387 13.09 -9.81 -9.52
C LEU A 387 13.27 -10.99 -8.56
N VAL A 388 14.45 -11.60 -8.55
CA VAL A 388 14.77 -12.71 -7.64
C VAL A 388 14.74 -12.24 -6.18
N LEU A 389 15.31 -11.07 -5.89
CA LEU A 389 15.41 -10.59 -4.53
C LEU A 389 14.04 -10.16 -3.96
N ILE A 390 13.12 -9.69 -4.80
CA ILE A 390 11.72 -9.44 -4.41
C ILE A 390 11.05 -10.72 -3.90
N ASP A 391 11.19 -11.86 -4.60
CA ASP A 391 10.61 -13.14 -4.17
C ASP A 391 11.28 -13.63 -2.87
N LYS A 392 12.62 -13.58 -2.79
CA LYS A 392 13.38 -13.93 -1.58
C LYS A 392 12.96 -13.09 -0.36
N ILE A 393 12.73 -11.78 -0.51
CA ILE A 393 12.26 -10.91 0.58
C ILE A 393 10.86 -11.32 1.03
N ALA A 394 9.93 -11.51 0.09
CA ALA A 394 8.55 -11.89 0.41
C ALA A 394 8.47 -13.22 1.18
N ARG A 395 9.39 -14.14 0.91
CA ARG A 395 9.48 -15.48 1.52
C ARG A 395 10.44 -15.58 2.70
N ARG A 396 11.20 -14.52 2.98
CA ARG A 396 12.29 -14.51 3.97
C ARG A 396 13.32 -15.62 3.72
N GLU A 397 13.84 -15.70 2.49
CA GLU A 397 14.80 -16.73 2.08
C GLU A 397 16.21 -16.17 1.84
N GLY A 398 17.22 -16.77 2.46
CA GLY A 398 18.62 -16.34 2.37
C GLY A 398 18.77 -14.87 2.80
N LEU A 399 19.44 -14.06 1.98
CA LEU A 399 19.54 -12.60 2.20
C LEU A 399 18.16 -11.92 2.31
N GLY A 400 17.12 -12.49 1.71
CA GLY A 400 15.76 -11.96 1.77
C GLY A 400 15.18 -11.88 3.20
N ASP A 401 15.54 -12.81 4.11
CA ASP A 401 15.10 -12.73 5.51
C ASP A 401 15.63 -11.48 6.20
N LEU A 402 16.91 -11.18 5.95
CA LEU A 402 17.54 -9.99 6.50
C LEU A 402 16.95 -8.71 5.92
N LEU A 403 16.79 -8.66 4.60
CA LEU A 403 16.24 -7.50 3.92
C LEU A 403 14.75 -7.26 4.26
N ALA A 404 13.99 -8.31 4.60
CA ALA A 404 12.61 -8.18 5.06
C ALA A 404 12.44 -7.37 6.36
N GLU A 405 13.53 -7.14 7.12
CA GLU A 405 13.53 -6.29 8.30
C GLU A 405 13.61 -4.78 7.99
N GLY A 406 13.80 -4.39 6.72
CA GLY A 406 14.01 -3.01 6.31
C GLY A 406 15.47 -2.56 6.47
N SER A 407 15.83 -1.45 5.82
CA SER A 407 17.23 -1.01 5.67
C SER A 407 17.91 -0.73 7.01
N TYR A 408 17.17 -0.14 7.96
CA TYR A 408 17.69 0.21 9.28
C TYR A 408 18.13 -1.00 10.10
N LEU A 409 17.30 -2.06 10.17
CA LEU A 409 17.66 -3.26 10.93
C LEU A 409 18.63 -4.13 10.15
N ALA A 410 18.50 -4.18 8.82
CA ALA A 410 19.43 -4.91 7.96
C ALA A 410 20.86 -4.39 8.10
N SER A 411 21.07 -3.08 7.94
CA SER A 411 22.40 -2.45 8.11
C SER A 411 23.02 -2.73 9.47
N ARG A 412 22.23 -2.71 10.55
CA ARG A 412 22.75 -3.03 11.89
C ARG A 412 23.24 -4.48 12.04
N LYS A 413 22.64 -5.43 11.31
CA LYS A 413 23.08 -6.83 11.32
C LYS A 413 24.27 -7.06 10.39
N ILE A 414 24.29 -6.38 9.24
CA ILE A 414 25.40 -6.43 8.27
C ILE A 414 26.65 -5.82 8.88
N GLY A 415 26.53 -4.67 9.55
CA GLY A 415 27.66 -3.94 10.10
C GLY A 415 28.56 -3.37 9.01
N ASN A 416 29.88 -3.37 9.26
CA ASN A 416 30.93 -2.99 8.31
C ASN A 416 30.75 -1.60 7.65
N GLY A 417 30.15 -0.65 8.36
CA GLY A 417 29.92 0.70 7.84
C GLY A 417 28.71 0.83 6.91
N SER A 418 27.90 -0.23 6.75
CA SER A 418 26.71 -0.24 5.89
C SER A 418 25.66 0.79 6.29
N GLU A 419 25.67 1.28 7.54
CA GLU A 419 24.79 2.34 8.01
C GLU A 419 24.94 3.67 7.25
N LYS A 420 26.02 3.86 6.50
CA LYS A 420 26.23 5.03 5.64
C LYS A 420 25.36 5.00 4.37
N PHE A 421 24.83 3.83 4.00
CA PHE A 421 24.10 3.60 2.76
C PHE A 421 22.58 3.48 2.95
N ILE A 422 22.07 3.77 4.14
CA ILE A 422 20.63 3.77 4.40
C ILE A 422 20.06 5.18 4.37
N HIS A 423 18.97 5.36 3.63
CA HIS A 423 18.26 6.63 3.53
C HIS A 423 16.86 6.49 4.11
N GLN A 424 16.73 6.83 5.39
CA GLN A 424 15.50 6.65 6.17
C GLN A 424 15.30 7.79 7.16
N VAL A 425 14.05 8.00 7.55
CA VAL A 425 13.69 8.81 8.72
C VAL A 425 12.78 7.99 9.63
N LYS A 426 13.10 7.94 10.93
CA LYS A 426 12.38 7.11 11.93
C LYS A 426 12.22 5.64 11.48
N ARG A 427 13.27 5.10 10.86
CA ARG A 427 13.42 3.75 10.27
C ARG A 427 12.65 3.50 8.97
N GLN A 428 11.83 4.44 8.50
CA GLN A 428 11.10 4.32 7.25
C GLN A 428 11.96 4.84 6.10
N GLU A 429 12.14 4.05 5.05
CA GLU A 429 12.83 4.45 3.83
C GLU A 429 12.21 5.73 3.24
N ILE A 430 13.03 6.66 2.76
CA ILE A 430 12.50 7.91 2.17
C ILE A 430 11.83 7.65 0.81
N PRO A 431 10.73 8.35 0.49
CA PRO A 431 10.10 8.28 -0.84
C PRO A 431 10.87 9.11 -1.87
N MET A 432 10.44 9.05 -3.14
CA MET A 432 11.21 9.48 -4.31
C MET A 432 11.16 10.99 -4.55
N HIS A 433 11.33 11.82 -3.52
CA HIS A 433 11.40 13.27 -3.68
C HIS A 433 12.64 13.86 -3.01
N ASP A 434 13.51 14.49 -3.80
CA ASP A 434 14.80 14.98 -3.30
C ASP A 434 14.63 16.18 -2.34
N PRO A 435 14.91 16.00 -1.03
CA PRO A 435 14.75 17.07 -0.05
C PRO A 435 15.81 18.18 -0.19
N ARG A 436 16.92 17.92 -0.90
CA ARG A 436 17.98 18.93 -1.15
C ARG A 436 17.48 20.04 -2.07
N LEU A 437 16.54 19.73 -2.95
CA LEU A 437 15.93 20.66 -3.89
C LEU A 437 14.50 21.07 -3.48
N LYS A 438 13.82 20.22 -2.70
CA LYS A 438 12.50 20.51 -2.13
C LYS A 438 12.60 20.62 -0.61
N THR A 439 13.14 21.73 -0.12
CA THR A 439 13.41 21.93 1.31
C THR A 439 12.19 21.74 2.21
N GLY A 440 10.99 22.12 1.73
CA GLY A 440 9.73 21.86 2.43
C GLY A 440 9.42 20.37 2.58
N VAL A 441 9.77 19.54 1.61
CA VAL A 441 9.65 18.07 1.69
C VAL A 441 10.67 17.52 2.70
N GLY A 442 11.88 18.08 2.76
CA GLY A 442 12.87 17.72 3.77
C GLY A 442 12.35 17.93 5.20
N LEU A 443 11.69 19.06 5.47
CA LEU A 443 11.02 19.29 6.75
C LEU A 443 9.88 18.29 6.99
N GLN A 444 9.08 17.98 5.97
CA GLN A 444 8.00 16.98 6.08
C GLN A 444 8.51 15.57 6.40
N TYR A 445 9.69 15.19 5.89
CA TYR A 445 10.30 13.91 6.25
C TYR A 445 10.80 13.88 7.69
N ALA A 446 11.33 15.00 8.20
CA ALA A 446 11.90 15.08 9.53
C ALA A 446 10.83 15.06 10.65
N LEU A 447 9.69 15.74 10.42
CA LEU A 447 8.53 15.75 11.31
C LEU A 447 7.85 14.38 11.35
#